data_AF-A0A9J8A1C1-F1
#
_entry.id   AF-A0A9J8A1C1-F1
#
_cell.length_a   1.000
_cell.length_b   1.000
_cell.length_c   1.000
_cell.angle_alpha   90.00
_cell.angle_beta   90.00
_cell.angle_gamma   90.00
#
_symmetry.space_group_name_H-M   'P 1'
#
loop_
_entity.id
_entity.type
_entity.pdbx_description
1 polymer ?
#
loop_
_entity_poly.entity_id
_entity_poly.type
_entity_poly.pdbx_seq_one_letter_code
_entity_poly.pdbx_strand_id
1 'polypeptide(L)'
;MELVNVYESDNHETCSKYNKMGLNRDGDTYANKDRKLSYTEERARNQRGLSIGNKCVVLSTVCFSLMCIFLVAAIVVLHIKLTAEREVQATHMLQSSSRDQKEKDLLQNSFSSLSQKNLELETRVKGLTAEKDQLQSISSSLSQKKLELETKVKDLTAEKSQLQSIFSSLSQKKLELETRVKDLTTEKDQLQSSFSSLSQKKLELETRVKDLTAEKSQLQSSFSSLNQKKLELETRVKDLTTEKTQLQSNFNSLNQKKLELETRVNDLTAEKSQLQRDFNSLNEKKLELERRVTSLSEELKKEASKRGWFFVSTELKSWSDSRQYCRDHGADLIIIKSEEKQRHISSFTKERVWIGLSDRENEANMKWVDNSPLKQGVLP
;
A
#
# COMPACT_ATOMS: atom_id res chain seq x y z
N MET A 1 -16.18 91.04 4.60
CA MET A 1 -16.11 90.05 3.48
C MET A 1 -17.52 89.87 2.91
N GLU A 2 -18.03 90.71 2.02
CA GLU A 2 -17.36 91.65 1.07
C GLU A 2 -16.48 90.93 0.03
N LEU A 3 -16.47 91.29 -1.26
CA LEU A 3 -17.17 92.35 -2.03
C LEU A 3 -17.41 91.80 -3.48
N VAL A 4 -18.56 92.07 -4.13
CA VAL A 4 -18.75 93.02 -5.28
C VAL A 4 -17.84 92.71 -6.49
N ASN A 5 -18.38 92.43 -7.71
CA ASN A 5 -18.92 93.36 -8.74
C ASN A 5 -17.89 94.44 -9.17
N VAL A 6 -17.98 95.23 -10.24
CA VAL A 6 -19.05 95.75 -11.13
C VAL A 6 -18.40 95.96 -12.55
N TYR A 7 -19.05 96.10 -13.71
CA TYR A 7 -19.85 97.21 -14.29
C TYR A 7 -20.65 96.62 -15.52
N GLU A 8 -21.95 96.86 -15.75
CA GLU A 8 -22.64 98.08 -16.25
C GLU A 8 -22.43 98.34 -17.78
N SER A 9 -23.37 98.88 -18.56
CA SER A 9 -24.80 99.26 -18.38
C SER A 9 -25.71 98.41 -19.33
N ASP A 10 -26.89 98.72 -19.89
CA ASP A 10 -27.83 99.88 -19.97
C ASP A 10 -29.21 99.34 -20.50
N ASN A 11 -30.38 100.02 -20.60
CA ASN A 11 -30.87 101.37 -20.23
C ASN A 11 -32.39 101.30 -19.86
N HIS A 12 -33.27 102.18 -20.39
CA HIS A 12 -34.67 102.42 -19.99
C HIS A 12 -35.70 102.20 -21.15
N GLU A 13 -36.90 101.64 -20.86
CA GLU A 13 -38.24 102.30 -20.80
C GLU A 13 -38.77 103.02 -22.07
N THR A 14 -40.04 102.96 -22.48
CA THR A 14 -41.30 102.33 -21.97
C THR A 14 -42.17 101.82 -23.18
N CYS A 15 -43.51 101.78 -23.34
CA CYS A 15 -44.67 102.34 -22.61
C CYS A 15 -46.07 101.70 -22.90
N SER A 16 -47.05 102.30 -22.23
CA SER A 16 -48.51 102.15 -22.12
C SER A 16 -49.31 102.62 -23.38
N LYS A 17 -50.63 102.36 -23.63
CA LYS A 17 -51.69 101.39 -23.18
C LYS A 17 -53.05 101.85 -23.79
N TYR A 18 -54.05 100.97 -23.91
CA TYR A 18 -55.46 101.21 -24.36
C TYR A 18 -55.70 101.66 -25.83
N ASN A 19 -56.94 101.75 -26.37
CA ASN A 19 -58.06 100.78 -26.48
C ASN A 19 -59.26 101.37 -27.30
N LYS A 20 -60.01 100.52 -28.02
CA LYS A 20 -61.48 100.61 -28.31
C LYS A 20 -62.01 101.54 -29.43
N MET A 21 -63.16 101.11 -30.00
CA MET A 21 -64.07 101.78 -30.97
C MET A 21 -63.53 101.98 -32.40
N GLY A 22 -64.24 101.71 -33.51
CA GLY A 22 -65.50 100.97 -33.72
C GLY A 22 -66.75 101.80 -34.04
N LEU A 23 -67.31 101.66 -35.26
CA LEU A 23 -68.70 102.00 -35.63
C LEU A 23 -69.08 101.43 -37.03
N ASN A 24 -70.38 101.21 -37.28
CA ASN A 24 -70.94 100.72 -38.56
C ASN A 24 -71.50 101.88 -39.42
N ARG A 25 -71.64 101.65 -40.74
CA ARG A 25 -72.88 101.73 -41.57
C ARG A 25 -72.52 101.59 -43.06
N ASP A 26 -73.20 100.82 -43.90
CA ASP A 26 -74.64 100.78 -44.28
C ASP A 26 -75.10 102.06 -45.04
N GLY A 27 -75.74 101.93 -46.21
CA GLY A 27 -76.40 103.08 -46.86
C GLY A 27 -76.42 103.08 -48.38
N ASP A 28 -77.30 102.27 -48.99
CA ASP A 28 -77.54 102.23 -50.43
C ASP A 28 -78.22 103.50 -51.01
N THR A 29 -77.95 103.74 -52.30
CA THR A 29 -78.89 104.21 -53.36
C THR A 29 -79.38 105.67 -53.53
N TYR A 30 -79.50 105.98 -54.84
CA TYR A 30 -80.53 106.76 -55.56
C TYR A 30 -80.47 108.29 -55.77
N ALA A 31 -81.10 108.65 -56.91
CA ALA A 31 -81.45 109.96 -57.47
C ALA A 31 -80.27 110.88 -57.90
N ASN A 32 -80.01 111.16 -59.19
CA ASN A 32 -80.84 111.55 -60.36
C ASN A 32 -81.23 113.04 -60.37
N LYS A 33 -81.36 113.60 -61.59
CA LYS A 33 -81.85 114.94 -61.97
C LYS A 33 -80.88 116.11 -61.71
N ASP A 34 -80.76 117.11 -62.59
CA ASP A 34 -81.34 117.27 -63.95
C ASP A 34 -80.75 118.48 -64.69
N ARG A 35 -80.96 118.53 -66.01
CA ARG A 35 -81.15 119.78 -66.81
C ARG A 35 -79.93 120.76 -66.91
N LYS A 36 -79.89 121.73 -67.84
CA LYS A 36 -80.91 122.21 -68.81
C LYS A 36 -80.29 122.82 -70.08
N LEU A 37 -80.84 122.47 -71.26
CA LEU A 37 -81.17 123.33 -72.44
C LEU A 37 -80.06 124.21 -73.11
N SER A 38 -80.26 124.74 -74.33
CA SER A 38 -81.35 124.68 -75.33
C SER A 38 -80.74 124.71 -76.76
N TYR A 39 -81.33 124.16 -77.83
CA TYR A 39 -82.64 124.48 -78.47
C TYR A 39 -82.73 125.95 -78.95
N THR A 40 -83.18 126.31 -80.18
CA THR A 40 -83.54 125.53 -81.38
C THR A 40 -83.61 126.40 -82.66
N GLU A 41 -83.65 125.73 -83.81
CA GLU A 41 -84.40 125.98 -85.07
C GLU A 41 -84.95 127.38 -85.51
N GLU A 42 -84.96 127.51 -86.85
CA GLU A 42 -86.09 127.95 -87.70
C GLU A 42 -86.27 129.40 -88.20
N ARG A 43 -87.02 129.46 -89.32
CA ARG A 43 -87.69 130.59 -90.01
C ARG A 43 -86.75 131.71 -90.54
N ALA A 44 -86.64 132.02 -91.84
CA ALA A 44 -87.56 132.10 -93.00
C ALA A 44 -88.23 133.47 -93.22
N ARG A 45 -88.42 133.79 -94.52
CA ARG A 45 -89.03 135.01 -95.13
C ARG A 45 -88.07 136.22 -95.17
N ASN A 46 -87.77 136.86 -96.30
CA ASN A 46 -88.54 137.33 -97.49
C ASN A 46 -88.92 138.82 -97.35
N GLN A 47 -88.97 139.52 -98.50
CA GLN A 47 -89.43 140.89 -98.76
C GLN A 47 -88.42 142.02 -98.55
N ARG A 48 -88.48 143.16 -99.27
CA ARG A 48 -88.99 143.54 -100.62
C ARG A 48 -88.54 145.00 -100.88
N GLY A 49 -88.28 145.38 -102.14
CA GLY A 49 -88.06 146.77 -102.58
C GLY A 49 -87.72 146.76 -104.07
N LEU A 50 -88.65 147.04 -104.99
CA LEU A 50 -89.13 148.36 -105.45
C LEU A 50 -88.03 149.23 -106.11
N SER A 51 -88.24 149.88 -107.25
CA SER A 51 -89.32 149.75 -108.26
C SER A 51 -89.06 150.62 -109.51
N ILE A 52 -89.55 150.19 -110.68
CA ILE A 52 -89.94 151.02 -111.86
C ILE A 52 -88.79 151.79 -112.59
N GLY A 53 -88.69 151.78 -113.94
CA GLY A 53 -89.39 150.98 -114.95
C GLY A 53 -89.38 151.60 -116.36
N ASN A 54 -89.69 150.78 -117.39
CA ASN A 54 -90.02 151.13 -118.79
C ASN A 54 -88.85 151.72 -119.65
N LYS A 55 -88.72 151.49 -120.98
CA LYS A 55 -89.65 150.96 -122.03
C LYS A 55 -88.92 150.06 -123.06
N CYS A 56 -89.70 149.20 -123.75
CA CYS A 56 -89.61 148.82 -125.19
C CYS A 56 -88.37 148.13 -125.85
N VAL A 57 -88.66 146.96 -126.46
CA VAL A 57 -88.43 146.61 -127.90
C VAL A 57 -87.06 146.06 -128.38
N VAL A 58 -87.05 144.71 -128.60
CA VAL A 58 -86.55 143.97 -129.80
C VAL A 58 -85.09 143.40 -129.92
N LEU A 59 -85.04 142.06 -130.08
CA LEU A 59 -84.04 141.13 -130.72
C LEU A 59 -82.62 140.87 -130.13
N SER A 60 -82.19 139.58 -130.25
CA SER A 60 -80.85 138.97 -130.05
C SER A 60 -80.25 138.96 -128.62
N THR A 61 -79.96 137.83 -127.95
CA THR A 61 -80.18 136.37 -128.21
C THR A 61 -79.11 135.53 -128.95
N VAL A 62 -77.79 135.67 -128.66
CA VAL A 62 -76.76 134.60 -128.95
C VAL A 62 -75.72 134.37 -127.84
N CYS A 63 -75.14 135.42 -127.21
CA CYS A 63 -73.82 135.30 -126.57
C CYS A 63 -73.74 134.80 -125.11
N PHE A 64 -74.82 134.84 -124.31
CA PHE A 64 -74.72 134.62 -122.85
C PHE A 64 -74.72 133.14 -122.40
N SER A 65 -75.06 132.19 -123.27
CA SER A 65 -75.16 130.77 -122.93
C SER A 65 -73.81 130.11 -122.58
N LEU A 66 -72.71 130.61 -123.14
CA LEU A 66 -71.37 130.04 -122.94
C LEU A 66 -70.77 130.30 -121.55
N MET A 67 -71.06 131.46 -120.93
CA MET A 67 -70.44 131.84 -119.65
C MET A 67 -70.90 130.97 -118.47
N CYS A 68 -72.16 130.52 -118.46
CA CYS A 68 -72.69 129.69 -117.38
C CYS A 68 -72.08 128.27 -117.36
N ILE A 69 -71.64 127.75 -118.52
CA ILE A 69 -71.06 126.39 -118.63
C ILE A 69 -69.71 126.32 -117.91
N PHE A 70 -68.86 127.35 -118.06
CA PHE A 70 -67.55 127.40 -117.39
C PHE A 70 -67.65 127.49 -115.86
N LEU A 71 -68.65 128.20 -115.32
CA LEU A 71 -68.82 128.36 -113.87
C LEU A 71 -69.22 127.06 -113.17
N VAL A 72 -70.11 126.25 -113.75
CA VAL A 72 -70.54 124.97 -113.15
C VAL A 72 -69.42 123.92 -113.21
N ALA A 73 -68.63 123.90 -114.29
CA ALA A 73 -67.49 122.99 -114.42
C ALA A 73 -66.47 123.17 -113.28
N ALA A 74 -66.20 124.42 -112.86
CA ALA A 74 -65.30 124.71 -111.75
C ALA A 74 -65.81 124.15 -110.40
N ILE A 75 -67.12 124.20 -110.14
CA ILE A 75 -67.73 123.68 -108.91
C ILE A 75 -67.58 122.15 -108.84
N VAL A 76 -67.78 121.45 -109.96
CA VAL A 76 -67.61 119.99 -110.04
C VAL A 76 -66.16 119.59 -109.75
N VAL A 77 -65.18 120.28 -110.34
CA VAL A 77 -63.75 120.04 -110.06
C VAL A 77 -63.41 120.29 -108.58
N LEU A 78 -63.99 121.32 -107.95
CA LEU A 78 -63.78 121.61 -106.53
C LEU A 78 -64.36 120.51 -105.63
N HIS A 79 -65.54 119.98 -105.96
CA HIS A 79 -66.14 118.85 -105.23
C HIS A 79 -65.33 117.56 -105.37
N ILE A 80 -64.83 117.25 -106.57
CA ILE A 80 -63.96 116.10 -106.81
C ILE A 80 -62.70 116.19 -105.92
N LYS A 81 -62.04 117.36 -105.90
CA LYS A 81 -60.81 117.54 -105.11
C LYS A 81 -61.05 117.44 -103.61
N LEU A 82 -62.10 118.09 -103.08
CA LEU A 82 -62.42 118.04 -101.65
C LEU A 82 -62.82 116.63 -101.18
N THR A 83 -63.42 115.83 -102.07
CA THR A 83 -63.76 114.43 -101.78
C THR A 83 -62.52 113.55 -101.72
N ALA A 84 -61.60 113.69 -102.68
CA ALA A 84 -60.36 112.93 -102.73
C ALA A 84 -59.45 113.16 -101.50
N GLU A 85 -59.35 114.40 -101.01
CA GLU A 85 -58.54 114.71 -99.82
C GLU A 85 -59.12 114.09 -98.53
N ARG A 86 -60.44 113.89 -98.43
CA ARG A 86 -61.06 113.23 -97.27
C ARG A 86 -60.81 111.72 -97.19
N GLU A 87 -60.79 111.01 -98.31
CA GLU A 87 -60.61 109.53 -98.29
C GLU A 87 -59.18 109.13 -97.89
N VAL A 88 -58.17 109.91 -98.26
CA VAL A 88 -56.77 109.67 -97.87
C VAL A 88 -56.57 109.82 -96.36
N GLN A 89 -57.21 110.82 -95.73
CA GLN A 89 -57.07 111.03 -94.29
C GLN A 89 -57.84 109.98 -93.46
N ALA A 90 -58.99 109.50 -93.95
CA ALA A 90 -59.76 108.43 -93.32
C ALA A 90 -59.02 107.07 -93.38
N THR A 91 -58.41 106.74 -94.53
CA THR A 91 -57.67 105.48 -94.69
C THR A 91 -56.39 105.43 -93.84
N HIS A 92 -55.67 106.54 -93.67
CA HIS A 92 -54.49 106.58 -92.79
C HIS A 92 -54.85 106.39 -91.29
N MET A 93 -55.97 106.97 -90.83
CA MET A 93 -56.49 106.77 -89.47
C MET A 93 -56.89 105.31 -89.19
N LEU A 94 -57.50 104.63 -90.17
CA LEU A 94 -57.85 103.21 -90.05
C LEU A 94 -56.62 102.30 -90.10
N GLN A 95 -55.60 102.62 -90.91
CA GLN A 95 -54.37 101.84 -90.97
C GLN A 95 -53.48 101.98 -89.72
N SER A 96 -53.44 103.16 -89.09
CA SER A 96 -52.73 103.34 -87.81
C SER A 96 -53.44 102.59 -86.68
N SER A 97 -54.75 102.82 -86.48
CA SER A 97 -55.54 102.08 -85.48
C SER A 97 -55.47 100.55 -85.65
N SER A 98 -55.49 100.04 -86.90
CA SER A 98 -55.30 98.61 -87.17
C SER A 98 -53.89 98.10 -86.85
N ARG A 99 -52.85 98.94 -86.98
CA ARG A 99 -51.46 98.60 -86.63
C ARG A 99 -51.28 98.56 -85.12
N ASP A 100 -51.74 99.59 -84.42
CA ASP A 100 -51.66 99.73 -82.97
C ASP A 100 -52.43 98.59 -82.28
N GLN A 101 -53.61 98.21 -82.79
CA GLN A 101 -54.36 97.07 -82.27
C GLN A 101 -53.65 95.74 -82.54
N LYS A 102 -53.04 95.53 -83.73
CA LYS A 102 -52.24 94.32 -84.01
C LYS A 102 -51.02 94.22 -83.11
N GLU A 103 -50.34 95.34 -82.84
CA GLU A 103 -49.20 95.38 -81.92
C GLU A 103 -49.64 95.10 -80.48
N LYS A 104 -50.78 95.65 -80.06
CA LYS A 104 -51.43 95.35 -78.77
C LYS A 104 -51.85 93.89 -78.64
N ASP A 105 -52.39 93.28 -79.69
CA ASP A 105 -52.74 91.85 -79.71
C ASP A 105 -51.48 90.97 -79.69
N LEU A 106 -50.42 91.36 -80.39
CA LEU A 106 -49.12 90.68 -80.36
C LEU A 106 -48.48 90.76 -78.96
N LEU A 107 -48.52 91.94 -78.33
CA LEU A 107 -48.08 92.15 -76.95
C LEU A 107 -48.92 91.35 -75.95
N GLN A 108 -50.25 91.34 -76.09
CA GLN A 108 -51.14 90.55 -75.24
C GLN A 108 -50.88 89.05 -75.36
N ASN A 109 -50.63 88.55 -76.58
CA ASN A 109 -50.21 87.16 -76.80
C ASN A 109 -48.83 86.87 -76.18
N SER A 110 -47.88 87.78 -76.30
CA SER A 110 -46.55 87.65 -75.68
C SER A 110 -46.62 87.64 -74.14
N PHE A 111 -47.46 88.50 -73.55
CA PHE A 111 -47.68 88.58 -72.11
C PHE A 111 -48.42 87.35 -71.59
N SER A 112 -49.40 86.84 -72.34
CA SER A 112 -50.11 85.60 -72.01
C SER A 112 -49.16 84.40 -72.03
N SER A 113 -48.29 84.30 -73.05
CA SER A 113 -47.25 83.27 -73.12
C SER A 113 -46.19 83.41 -72.02
N LEU A 114 -45.79 84.63 -71.67
CA LEU A 114 -44.85 84.90 -70.58
C LEU A 114 -45.45 84.54 -69.22
N SER A 115 -46.72 84.87 -68.99
CA SER A 115 -47.48 84.50 -67.79
C SER A 115 -47.63 82.98 -67.66
N GLN A 116 -47.94 82.29 -68.76
CA GLN A 116 -47.98 80.82 -68.80
C GLN A 116 -46.61 80.20 -68.46
N LYS A 117 -45.52 80.72 -69.04
CA LYS A 117 -44.14 80.29 -68.70
C LYS A 117 -43.77 80.61 -67.25
N ASN A 118 -44.24 81.72 -66.70
CA ASN A 118 -44.00 82.07 -65.30
C ASN A 118 -44.72 81.10 -64.35
N LEU A 119 -45.97 80.72 -64.67
CA LEU A 119 -46.73 79.70 -63.94
C LEU A 119 -46.10 78.30 -64.07
N GLU A 120 -45.57 77.95 -65.24
CA GLU A 120 -44.79 76.72 -65.46
C GLU A 120 -43.50 76.71 -64.61
N LEU A 121 -42.75 77.82 -64.61
CA LEU A 121 -41.56 77.98 -63.78
C LEU A 121 -41.89 77.92 -62.28
N GLU A 122 -42.95 78.57 -61.83
CA GLU A 122 -43.41 78.52 -60.43
C GLU A 122 -43.80 77.08 -60.03
N THR A 123 -44.47 76.35 -60.93
CA THR A 123 -44.82 74.93 -60.75
C THR A 123 -43.56 74.06 -60.68
N ARG A 124 -42.57 74.30 -61.54
CA ARG A 124 -41.27 73.61 -61.52
C ARG A 124 -40.46 73.92 -60.26
N VAL A 125 -40.47 75.16 -59.76
CA VAL A 125 -39.83 75.55 -58.50
C VAL A 125 -40.49 74.85 -57.32
N LYS A 126 -41.83 74.74 -57.29
CA LYS A 126 -42.55 73.95 -56.27
C LYS A 126 -42.18 72.46 -56.32
N GLY A 127 -42.11 71.87 -57.53
CA GLY A 127 -41.65 70.49 -57.74
C GLY A 127 -40.22 70.25 -57.24
N LEU A 128 -39.27 71.08 -57.67
CA LEU A 128 -37.87 71.02 -57.23
C LEU A 128 -37.69 71.27 -55.73
N THR A 129 -38.58 72.06 -55.11
CA THR A 129 -38.58 72.25 -53.65
C THR A 129 -39.05 70.97 -52.94
N ALA A 130 -40.12 70.33 -53.42
CA ALA A 130 -40.58 69.05 -52.87
C ALA A 130 -39.55 67.92 -53.05
N GLU A 131 -38.86 67.85 -54.21
CA GLU A 131 -37.74 66.93 -54.43
C GLU A 131 -36.57 67.22 -53.48
N LYS A 132 -36.22 68.49 -53.28
CA LYS A 132 -35.18 68.91 -52.32
C LYS A 132 -35.53 68.49 -50.89
N ASP A 133 -36.78 68.68 -50.46
CA ASP A 133 -37.23 68.33 -49.12
C ASP A 133 -37.26 66.79 -48.91
N GLN A 134 -37.63 66.03 -49.95
CA GLN A 134 -37.48 64.57 -49.94
C GLN A 134 -36.00 64.15 -49.85
N LEU A 135 -35.11 64.76 -50.63
CA LEU A 135 -33.66 64.49 -50.56
C LEU A 135 -33.07 64.87 -49.20
N GLN A 136 -33.52 65.97 -48.59
CA GLN A 136 -33.13 66.41 -47.25
C GLN A 136 -33.57 65.39 -46.18
N SER A 137 -34.79 64.87 -46.30
CA SER A 137 -35.34 63.81 -45.43
C SER A 137 -34.57 62.48 -45.58
N ILE A 138 -34.33 62.04 -46.82
CA ILE A 138 -33.55 60.84 -47.14
C ILE A 138 -32.11 60.97 -46.60
N SER A 139 -31.45 62.11 -46.82
CA SER A 139 -30.10 62.40 -46.32
C SER A 139 -30.04 62.34 -44.79
N SER A 140 -31.03 62.91 -44.10
CA SER A 140 -31.15 62.86 -42.63
C SER A 140 -31.32 61.43 -42.12
N SER A 141 -32.19 60.63 -42.75
CA SER A 141 -32.39 59.22 -42.41
C SER A 141 -31.13 58.37 -42.69
N LEU A 142 -30.41 58.64 -43.78
CA LEU A 142 -29.17 57.96 -44.12
C LEU A 142 -28.06 58.26 -43.10
N SER A 143 -27.98 59.52 -42.64
CA SER A 143 -27.04 59.96 -41.60
C SER A 143 -27.35 59.29 -40.25
N GLN A 144 -28.63 59.18 -39.88
CA GLN A 144 -29.04 58.44 -38.67
C GLN A 144 -28.68 56.95 -38.75
N LYS A 145 -28.94 56.29 -39.89
CA LYS A 145 -28.55 54.88 -40.11
C LYS A 145 -27.03 54.68 -40.10
N LYS A 146 -26.26 55.64 -40.62
CA LYS A 146 -24.80 55.65 -40.52
C LYS A 146 -24.36 55.68 -39.04
N LEU A 147 -24.93 56.56 -38.22
CA LEU A 147 -24.59 56.67 -36.79
C LEU A 147 -24.95 55.40 -36.01
N GLU A 148 -26.08 54.76 -36.34
CA GLU A 148 -26.50 53.48 -35.78
C GLU A 148 -25.52 52.35 -36.13
N LEU A 149 -25.07 52.28 -37.39
CA LEU A 149 -24.06 51.33 -37.85
C LEU A 149 -22.68 51.58 -37.21
N GLU A 150 -22.25 52.83 -37.11
CA GLU A 150 -21.00 53.21 -36.41
C GLU A 150 -21.03 52.84 -34.92
N THR A 151 -22.21 52.84 -34.29
CA THR A 151 -22.39 52.39 -32.90
C THR A 151 -22.27 50.88 -32.83
N LYS A 152 -23.05 50.14 -33.63
CA LYS A 152 -22.99 48.67 -33.72
C LYS A 152 -21.59 48.13 -34.05
N VAL A 153 -20.82 48.84 -34.87
CA VAL A 153 -19.42 48.48 -35.18
C VAL A 153 -18.51 48.65 -33.96
N LYS A 154 -18.71 49.67 -33.11
CA LYS A 154 -17.96 49.82 -31.84
C LYS A 154 -18.31 48.71 -30.87
N ASP A 155 -19.59 48.40 -30.70
CA ASP A 155 -20.08 47.37 -29.78
C ASP A 155 -19.52 45.99 -30.16
N LEU A 156 -19.65 45.59 -31.43
CA LEU A 156 -19.06 44.35 -31.97
C LEU A 156 -17.53 44.31 -31.87
N THR A 157 -16.85 45.45 -31.94
CA THR A 157 -15.39 45.53 -31.73
C THR A 157 -15.02 45.32 -30.26
N ALA A 158 -15.84 45.81 -29.32
CA ALA A 158 -15.67 45.56 -27.90
C ALA A 158 -15.94 44.09 -27.54
N GLU A 159 -17.03 43.50 -28.03
CA GLU A 159 -17.33 42.07 -27.87
C GLU A 159 -16.21 41.18 -28.44
N LYS A 160 -15.73 41.47 -29.65
CA LYS A 160 -14.59 40.77 -30.26
C LYS A 160 -13.34 40.83 -29.39
N SER A 161 -13.06 41.98 -28.78
CA SER A 161 -11.90 42.17 -27.89
C SER A 161 -12.05 41.36 -26.59
N GLN A 162 -13.25 41.31 -26.01
CA GLN A 162 -13.55 40.48 -24.85
C GLN A 162 -13.43 38.97 -25.17
N LEU A 163 -14.04 38.52 -26.27
CA LEU A 163 -13.94 37.14 -26.77
C LEU A 163 -12.48 36.72 -26.99
N GLN A 164 -11.65 37.60 -27.55
CA GLN A 164 -10.24 37.32 -27.79
C GLN A 164 -9.45 37.20 -26.47
N SER A 165 -9.75 38.03 -25.46
CA SER A 165 -9.17 37.90 -24.11
C SER A 165 -9.60 36.60 -23.41
N ILE A 166 -10.87 36.23 -23.52
CA ILE A 166 -11.43 34.97 -22.98
C ILE A 166 -10.76 33.76 -23.65
N PHE A 167 -10.57 33.79 -24.98
CA PHE A 167 -9.90 32.73 -25.72
C PHE A 167 -8.43 32.56 -25.29
N SER A 168 -7.69 33.65 -25.10
CA SER A 168 -6.31 33.59 -24.56
C SER A 168 -6.26 32.94 -23.18
N SER A 169 -7.18 33.28 -22.26
CA SER A 169 -7.24 32.67 -20.93
C SER A 169 -7.60 31.18 -20.97
N LEU A 170 -8.55 30.78 -21.84
CA LEU A 170 -8.91 29.37 -22.07
C LEU A 170 -7.74 28.57 -22.67
N SER A 171 -6.99 29.15 -23.60
CA SER A 171 -5.79 28.54 -24.19
C SER A 171 -4.70 28.31 -23.14
N GLN A 172 -4.47 29.27 -22.24
CA GLN A 172 -3.53 29.12 -21.12
C GLN A 172 -3.98 28.02 -20.14
N LYS A 173 -5.26 28.00 -19.74
CA LYS A 173 -5.81 26.96 -18.85
C LYS A 173 -5.75 25.57 -19.47
N LYS A 174 -5.93 25.45 -20.78
CA LYS A 174 -5.73 24.19 -21.51
C LYS A 174 -4.28 23.70 -21.36
N LEU A 175 -3.30 24.57 -21.58
CA LEU A 175 -1.87 24.22 -21.48
C LEU A 175 -1.47 23.82 -20.04
N GLU A 176 -2.04 24.49 -19.03
CA GLU A 176 -1.87 24.12 -17.62
C GLU A 176 -2.42 22.72 -17.33
N LEU A 177 -3.63 22.41 -17.80
CA LEU A 177 -4.24 21.07 -17.66
C LEU A 177 -3.45 19.99 -18.42
N GLU A 178 -2.98 20.26 -19.64
CA GLU A 178 -2.11 19.36 -20.41
C GLU A 178 -0.77 19.09 -19.72
N THR A 179 -0.27 20.03 -18.91
CA THR A 179 0.94 19.85 -18.09
C THR A 179 0.61 18.96 -16.89
N ARG A 180 -0.41 19.31 -16.10
CA ARG A 180 -0.84 18.54 -14.93
C ARG A 180 -1.20 17.08 -15.26
N VAL A 181 -1.74 16.79 -16.44
CA VAL A 181 -2.01 15.42 -16.90
C VAL A 181 -0.71 14.62 -17.12
N LYS A 182 0.37 15.24 -17.61
CA LYS A 182 1.69 14.59 -17.76
C LYS A 182 2.34 14.33 -16.39
N ASP A 183 2.24 15.30 -15.48
CA ASP A 183 2.77 15.18 -14.11
C ASP A 183 2.08 14.02 -13.37
N LEU A 184 0.74 13.99 -13.38
CA LEU A 184 -0.05 12.90 -12.77
C LEU A 184 0.16 11.54 -13.45
N THR A 185 0.47 11.50 -14.75
CA THR A 185 0.85 10.25 -15.44
C THR A 185 2.22 9.77 -14.95
N THR A 186 3.17 10.68 -14.77
CA THR A 186 4.51 10.37 -14.26
C THR A 186 4.46 9.88 -12.81
N GLU A 187 3.67 10.53 -11.95
CA GLU A 187 3.42 10.11 -10.56
C GLU A 187 2.76 8.72 -10.49
N LYS A 188 1.76 8.47 -11.35
CA LYS A 188 1.11 7.15 -11.50
C LYS A 188 2.13 6.06 -11.86
N ASP A 189 3.02 6.31 -12.81
CA ASP A 189 4.01 5.31 -13.24
C ASP A 189 5.08 5.04 -12.17
N GLN A 190 5.43 6.05 -11.35
CA GLN A 190 6.26 5.88 -10.15
C GLN A 190 5.56 5.05 -9.06
N LEU A 191 4.26 5.30 -8.83
CA LEU A 191 3.42 4.50 -7.91
C LEU A 191 3.27 3.06 -8.39
N GLN A 192 3.01 2.85 -9.69
CA GLN A 192 2.94 1.53 -10.33
C GLN A 192 4.25 0.74 -10.10
N SER A 193 5.40 1.37 -10.34
CA SER A 193 6.73 0.79 -10.13
C SER A 193 6.99 0.44 -8.65
N SER A 194 6.60 1.35 -7.74
CA SER A 194 6.75 1.16 -6.30
C SER A 194 5.89 0.00 -5.78
N PHE A 195 4.65 -0.11 -6.26
CA PHE A 195 3.74 -1.21 -5.93
C PHE A 195 4.28 -2.56 -6.43
N SER A 196 4.83 -2.61 -7.64
CA SER A 196 5.47 -3.82 -8.18
C SER A 196 6.64 -4.29 -7.30
N SER A 197 7.51 -3.37 -6.86
CA SER A 197 8.62 -3.71 -5.94
C SER A 197 8.13 -4.19 -4.58
N LEU A 198 7.07 -3.56 -4.03
CA LEU A 198 6.48 -3.97 -2.76
C LEU A 198 5.81 -5.35 -2.84
N SER A 199 5.16 -5.67 -3.96
CA SER A 199 4.58 -6.99 -4.24
C SER A 199 5.66 -8.08 -4.32
N GLN A 200 6.81 -7.79 -4.96
CA GLN A 200 7.95 -8.70 -4.99
C GLN A 200 8.52 -8.96 -3.58
N LYS A 201 8.71 -7.91 -2.77
CA LYS A 201 9.18 -8.04 -1.38
C LYS A 201 8.19 -8.81 -0.50
N LYS A 202 6.89 -8.67 -0.73
CA LYS A 202 5.87 -9.49 -0.06
C LYS A 202 6.07 -10.99 -0.37
N LEU A 203 6.26 -11.35 -1.64
CA LEU A 203 6.47 -12.75 -2.05
C LEU A 203 7.77 -13.35 -1.49
N GLU A 204 8.84 -12.56 -1.41
CA GLU A 204 10.09 -12.96 -0.74
C GLU A 204 9.86 -13.25 0.76
N LEU A 205 9.15 -12.36 1.46
CA LEU A 205 8.81 -12.55 2.88
C LEU A 205 7.89 -13.77 3.10
N GLU A 206 6.89 -13.97 2.24
CA GLU A 206 6.01 -15.17 2.29
C GLU A 206 6.78 -16.47 2.05
N THR A 207 7.88 -16.44 1.29
CA THR A 207 8.77 -17.58 1.09
C THR A 207 9.60 -17.83 2.34
N ARG A 208 10.30 -16.81 2.84
CA ARG A 208 11.12 -16.89 4.06
C ARG A 208 10.34 -17.34 5.30
N VAL A 209 9.06 -16.98 5.41
CA VAL A 209 8.18 -17.45 6.49
C VAL A 209 7.90 -18.96 6.40
N LYS A 210 7.78 -19.53 5.19
CA LYS A 210 7.62 -20.98 5.00
C LYS A 210 8.91 -21.71 5.38
N ASP A 211 10.05 -21.22 4.93
CA ASP A 211 11.36 -21.82 5.19
C ASP A 211 11.66 -21.86 6.70
N LEU A 212 11.50 -20.73 7.41
CA LEU A 212 11.65 -20.65 8.87
C LEU A 212 10.63 -21.53 9.62
N THR A 213 9.45 -21.77 9.05
CA THR A 213 8.45 -22.69 9.63
C THR A 213 8.87 -24.16 9.47
N ALA A 214 9.51 -24.51 8.35
CA ALA A 214 10.09 -25.84 8.14
C ALA A 214 11.30 -26.07 9.08
N GLU A 215 12.23 -25.12 9.16
CA GLU A 215 13.38 -25.17 10.08
C GLU A 215 12.94 -25.33 11.54
N LYS A 216 11.94 -24.55 11.98
CA LYS A 216 11.36 -24.66 13.34
C LYS A 216 10.79 -26.06 13.59
N SER A 217 10.12 -26.66 12.61
CA SER A 217 9.51 -27.99 12.72
C SER A 217 10.57 -29.09 12.80
N GLN A 218 11.67 -28.95 12.03
CA GLN A 218 12.84 -29.83 12.11
C GLN A 218 13.52 -29.72 13.48
N LEU A 219 13.77 -28.50 13.97
CA LEU A 219 14.39 -28.25 15.27
C LEU A 219 13.55 -28.81 16.44
N GLN A 220 12.22 -28.65 16.39
CA GLN A 220 11.30 -29.23 17.38
C GLN A 220 11.35 -30.77 17.37
N SER A 221 11.51 -31.39 16.19
CA SER A 221 11.69 -32.84 16.05
C SER A 221 13.03 -33.30 16.64
N SER A 222 14.13 -32.58 16.35
CA SER A 222 15.45 -32.84 16.93
C SER A 222 15.47 -32.70 18.46
N PHE A 223 14.83 -31.66 19.00
CA PHE A 223 14.70 -31.45 20.45
C PHE A 223 13.94 -32.59 21.13
N SER A 224 12.86 -33.07 20.50
CA SER A 224 12.07 -34.20 21.01
C SER A 224 12.91 -35.49 21.09
N SER A 225 13.71 -35.79 20.06
CA SER A 225 14.64 -36.92 20.06
C SER A 225 15.76 -36.78 21.10
N LEU A 226 16.29 -35.56 21.30
CA LEU A 226 17.30 -35.29 22.32
C LEU A 226 16.74 -35.50 23.74
N ASN A 227 15.50 -35.07 24.00
CA ASN A 227 14.85 -35.29 25.28
C ASN A 227 14.55 -36.78 25.55
N GLN A 228 14.21 -37.56 24.52
CA GLN A 228 14.09 -39.02 24.62
C GLN A 228 15.43 -39.66 25.02
N LYS A 229 16.54 -39.30 24.36
CA LYS A 229 17.89 -39.78 24.70
C LYS A 229 18.33 -39.37 26.11
N LYS A 230 17.92 -38.20 26.57
CA LYS A 230 18.15 -37.75 27.94
C LYS A 230 17.48 -38.71 28.95
N LEU A 231 16.20 -39.02 28.77
CA LEU A 231 15.45 -39.93 29.64
C LEU A 231 16.03 -41.36 29.65
N GLU A 232 16.51 -41.84 28.50
CA GLU A 232 17.23 -43.12 28.37
C GLU A 232 18.53 -43.12 29.20
N LEU A 233 19.32 -42.05 29.13
CA LEU A 233 20.55 -41.89 29.91
C LEU A 233 20.28 -41.75 31.42
N GLU A 234 19.25 -40.99 31.82
CA GLU A 234 18.82 -40.87 33.22
C GLU A 234 18.40 -42.23 33.79
N THR A 235 17.71 -43.05 33.01
CA THR A 235 17.35 -44.45 33.36
C THR A 235 18.61 -45.30 33.55
N ARG A 236 19.51 -45.32 32.55
CA ARG A 236 20.77 -46.10 32.61
C ARG A 236 21.68 -45.69 33.78
N VAL A 237 21.71 -44.41 34.16
CA VAL A 237 22.45 -43.93 35.34
C VAL A 237 21.86 -44.47 36.64
N LYS A 238 20.52 -44.56 36.75
CA LYS A 238 19.83 -45.16 37.90
C LYS A 238 20.11 -46.67 38.01
N ASP A 239 20.10 -47.37 36.89
CA ASP A 239 20.35 -48.82 36.85
C ASP A 239 21.80 -49.14 37.23
N LEU A 240 22.79 -48.46 36.62
CA LEU A 240 24.21 -48.57 36.97
C LEU A 240 24.50 -48.18 38.44
N THR A 241 23.75 -47.22 39.00
CA THR A 241 23.83 -46.88 40.43
C THR A 241 23.35 -48.03 41.29
N THR A 242 22.28 -48.71 40.89
CA THR A 242 21.72 -49.88 41.58
C THR A 242 22.71 -51.04 41.54
N GLU A 243 23.23 -51.41 40.35
CA GLU A 243 24.28 -52.43 40.19
C GLU A 243 25.52 -52.13 41.05
N LYS A 244 25.98 -50.88 41.08
CA LYS A 244 27.11 -50.45 41.92
C LYS A 244 26.84 -50.70 43.41
N THR A 245 25.64 -50.40 43.91
CA THR A 245 25.30 -50.66 45.33
C THR A 245 25.24 -52.16 45.64
N GLN A 246 24.74 -52.98 44.73
CA GLN A 246 24.72 -54.43 44.88
C GLN A 246 26.15 -55.01 44.86
N LEU A 247 27.00 -54.55 43.95
CA LEU A 247 28.40 -54.98 43.88
C LEU A 247 29.20 -54.57 45.13
N GLN A 248 28.95 -53.37 45.68
CA GLN A 248 29.53 -52.94 46.95
C GLN A 248 29.10 -53.85 48.11
N SER A 249 27.82 -54.24 48.19
CA SER A 249 27.32 -55.18 49.19
C SER A 249 27.99 -56.56 49.08
N ASN A 250 28.10 -57.08 47.85
CA ASN A 250 28.78 -58.35 47.57
C ASN A 250 30.27 -58.30 47.98
N PHE A 251 30.97 -57.21 47.66
CA PHE A 251 32.36 -57.01 48.05
C PHE A 251 32.54 -56.98 49.57
N ASN A 252 31.67 -56.24 50.28
CA ASN A 252 31.70 -56.18 51.74
C ASN A 252 31.50 -57.57 52.38
N SER A 253 30.55 -58.36 51.87
CA SER A 253 30.31 -59.74 52.35
C SER A 253 31.47 -60.68 52.03
N LEU A 254 32.09 -60.56 50.86
CA LEU A 254 33.28 -61.34 50.51
C LEU A 254 34.47 -61.00 51.42
N ASN A 255 34.66 -59.72 51.76
CA ASN A 255 35.70 -59.30 52.69
C ASN A 255 35.47 -59.80 54.13
N GLN A 256 34.21 -59.89 54.58
CA GLN A 256 33.88 -60.55 55.85
C GLN A 256 34.24 -62.04 55.84
N LYS A 257 33.87 -62.78 54.78
CA LYS A 257 34.24 -64.20 54.62
C LYS A 257 35.75 -64.42 54.54
N LYS A 258 36.49 -63.49 53.92
CA LYS A 258 37.95 -63.50 53.93
C LYS A 258 38.49 -63.45 55.37
N LEU A 259 38.01 -62.50 56.18
CA LEU A 259 38.45 -62.33 57.56
C LEU A 259 38.10 -63.53 58.46
N GLU A 260 36.93 -64.15 58.23
CA GLU A 260 36.53 -65.41 58.89
C GLU A 260 37.49 -66.56 58.54
N LEU A 261 37.87 -66.70 57.27
CA LEU A 261 38.83 -67.71 56.82
C LEU A 261 40.24 -67.44 57.35
N GLU A 262 40.70 -66.18 57.37
CA GLU A 262 41.99 -65.79 57.96
C GLU A 262 42.03 -66.12 59.46
N THR A 263 40.94 -65.91 60.19
CA THR A 263 40.81 -66.31 61.60
C THR A 263 40.92 -67.83 61.74
N ARG A 264 40.12 -68.60 60.99
CA ARG A 264 40.13 -70.07 61.04
C ARG A 264 41.47 -70.70 60.65
N VAL A 265 42.23 -70.08 59.75
CA VAL A 265 43.59 -70.52 59.40
C VAL A 265 44.56 -70.32 60.57
N ASN A 266 44.43 -69.23 61.33
CA ASN A 266 45.23 -69.01 62.54
C ASN A 266 44.87 -70.03 63.62
N ASP A 267 43.58 -70.28 63.85
CA ASP A 267 43.09 -71.25 64.84
C ASP A 267 43.60 -72.67 64.54
N LEU A 268 43.44 -73.14 63.29
CA LEU A 268 43.95 -74.44 62.84
C LEU A 268 45.48 -74.53 62.90
N THR A 269 46.20 -73.41 62.72
CA THR A 269 47.65 -73.35 62.88
C THR A 269 48.07 -73.47 64.35
N ALA A 270 47.31 -72.87 65.27
CA ALA A 270 47.52 -73.02 66.70
C ALA A 270 47.18 -74.45 67.19
N GLU A 271 46.08 -75.04 66.72
CA GLU A 271 45.67 -76.42 67.01
C GLU A 271 46.72 -77.43 66.50
N LYS A 272 47.16 -77.30 65.24
CA LYS A 272 48.25 -78.11 64.68
C LYS A 272 49.53 -77.98 65.52
N SER A 273 49.86 -76.77 65.98
CA SER A 273 51.03 -76.53 66.82
C SER A 273 50.89 -77.16 68.22
N GLN A 274 49.67 -77.28 68.75
CA GLN A 274 49.40 -78.01 69.99
C GLN A 274 49.49 -79.52 69.78
N LEU A 275 48.81 -80.06 68.77
CA LEU A 275 48.88 -81.49 68.40
C LEU A 275 50.32 -81.96 68.17
N GLN A 276 51.18 -81.13 67.59
CA GLN A 276 52.60 -81.48 67.39
C GLN A 276 53.42 -81.44 68.69
N ARG A 277 53.05 -80.61 69.69
CA ARG A 277 53.63 -80.70 71.05
C ARG A 277 53.19 -81.99 71.75
N ASP A 278 51.90 -82.32 71.67
CA ASP A 278 51.34 -83.50 72.32
C ASP A 278 51.86 -84.80 71.70
N PHE A 279 52.00 -84.86 70.36
CA PHE A 279 52.63 -85.97 69.66
C PHE A 279 54.10 -86.17 70.10
N ASN A 280 54.89 -85.10 70.19
CA ASN A 280 56.26 -85.17 70.68
C ASN A 280 56.31 -85.67 72.14
N SER A 281 55.43 -85.16 73.01
CA SER A 281 55.33 -85.60 74.41
C SER A 281 54.93 -87.09 74.53
N LEU A 282 54.03 -87.55 73.67
CA LEU A 282 53.63 -88.96 73.62
C LEU A 282 54.75 -89.85 73.08
N ASN A 283 55.54 -89.38 72.11
CA ASN A 283 56.71 -90.09 71.60
C ASN A 283 57.80 -90.25 72.68
N GLU A 284 58.10 -89.22 73.47
CA GLU A 284 59.03 -89.36 74.60
C GLU A 284 58.52 -90.33 75.67
N LYS A 285 57.21 -90.29 76.00
CA LYS A 285 56.59 -91.28 76.90
C LYS A 285 56.66 -92.71 76.35
N LYS A 286 56.51 -92.87 75.03
CA LYS A 286 56.67 -94.17 74.35
C LYS A 286 58.10 -94.68 74.49
N LEU A 287 59.10 -93.86 74.15
CA LEU A 287 60.52 -94.22 74.27
C LEU A 287 60.89 -94.58 75.73
N GLU A 288 60.35 -93.87 76.71
CA GLU A 288 60.57 -94.18 78.13
C GLU A 288 59.91 -95.50 78.57
N LEU A 289 58.70 -95.79 78.08
CA LEU A 289 58.08 -97.10 78.31
C LEU A 289 58.86 -98.24 77.64
N GLU A 290 59.37 -98.04 76.43
CA GLU A 290 60.23 -99.01 75.72
C GLU A 290 61.51 -99.29 76.52
N ARG A 291 62.22 -98.26 77.01
CA ARG A 291 63.39 -98.42 77.91
C ARG A 291 63.04 -99.25 79.16
N ARG A 292 61.93 -98.93 79.82
CA ARG A 292 61.48 -99.63 81.05
C ARG A 292 61.10 -101.08 80.79
N VAL A 293 60.43 -101.38 79.67
CA VAL A 293 60.14 -102.76 79.24
C VAL A 293 61.43 -103.53 78.99
N THR A 294 62.42 -102.92 78.32
CA THR A 294 63.74 -103.54 78.13
C THR A 294 64.42 -103.85 79.46
N SER A 295 64.52 -102.89 80.38
CA SER A 295 65.15 -103.10 81.71
C SER A 295 64.49 -104.25 82.48
N LEU A 296 63.16 -104.21 82.61
CA LEU A 296 62.40 -105.25 83.29
C LEU A 296 62.55 -106.63 82.63
N SER A 297 62.71 -106.69 81.31
CA SER A 297 62.96 -107.96 80.60
C SER A 297 64.35 -108.55 80.90
N GLU A 298 65.39 -107.71 81.04
CA GLU A 298 66.74 -108.15 81.43
C GLU A 298 66.82 -108.51 82.92
N GLU A 299 66.13 -107.76 83.78
CA GLU A 299 65.96 -108.10 85.20
C GLU A 299 65.27 -109.46 85.38
N LEU A 300 64.19 -109.71 84.62
CA LEU A 300 63.48 -110.99 84.65
C LEU A 300 64.33 -112.15 84.12
N LYS A 301 65.06 -111.96 83.02
CA LYS A 301 66.06 -112.94 82.53
C LYS A 301 67.09 -113.25 83.60
N LYS A 302 67.58 -112.24 84.33
CA LYS A 302 68.60 -112.38 85.37
C LYS A 302 68.10 -113.17 86.58
N GLU A 303 66.87 -112.93 87.04
CA GLU A 303 66.26 -113.70 88.14
C GLU A 303 65.90 -115.13 87.73
N ALA A 304 65.36 -115.33 86.52
CA ALA A 304 65.15 -116.67 85.97
C ALA A 304 66.47 -117.46 85.88
N SER A 305 67.55 -116.81 85.44
CA SER A 305 68.89 -117.41 85.36
C SER A 305 69.46 -117.83 86.71
N LYS A 306 69.14 -117.09 87.79
CA LYS A 306 69.60 -117.44 89.15
C LYS A 306 68.93 -118.70 89.69
N ARG A 307 67.59 -118.80 89.56
CA ARG A 307 66.82 -119.90 90.15
C ARG A 307 66.94 -121.18 89.33
N GLY A 308 67.13 -121.04 88.02
CA GLY A 308 67.15 -122.14 87.06
C GLY A 308 65.74 -122.66 86.77
N TRP A 309 65.48 -123.04 85.52
CA TRP A 309 64.21 -123.66 85.16
C TRP A 309 64.26 -125.15 85.49
N PHE A 310 63.28 -125.63 86.23
CA PHE A 310 63.07 -127.04 86.54
C PHE A 310 61.57 -127.34 86.48
N PHE A 311 61.24 -128.60 86.17
CA PHE A 311 59.88 -129.13 86.28
C PHE A 311 59.94 -130.47 87.02
N VAL A 312 58.81 -130.91 87.54
CA VAL A 312 58.64 -132.23 88.17
C VAL A 312 57.59 -132.98 87.37
N SER A 313 57.91 -134.18 86.89
CA SER A 313 56.90 -135.04 86.26
C SER A 313 55.97 -135.63 87.30
N THR A 314 54.67 -135.67 87.01
CA THR A 314 53.65 -136.35 87.82
C THR A 314 53.54 -137.85 87.51
N GLU A 315 54.36 -138.37 86.60
CA GLU A 315 54.32 -139.78 86.17
C GLU A 315 55.37 -140.62 86.92
N LEU A 316 54.90 -141.63 87.66
CA LEU A 316 55.78 -142.63 88.26
C LEU A 316 56.34 -143.56 87.17
N LYS A 317 57.66 -143.52 86.97
CA LYS A 317 58.41 -144.41 86.05
C LYS A 317 59.66 -144.97 86.73
N SER A 318 60.47 -145.80 86.06
CA SER A 318 61.80 -146.13 86.57
C SER A 318 62.77 -144.94 86.41
N TRP A 319 63.93 -144.98 87.07
CA TRP A 319 64.94 -143.92 86.97
C TRP A 319 65.38 -143.65 85.53
N SER A 320 65.61 -144.69 84.72
CA SER A 320 66.01 -144.53 83.31
C SER A 320 64.90 -143.93 82.46
N ASP A 321 63.64 -144.33 82.68
CA ASP A 321 62.50 -143.81 81.94
C ASP A 321 62.20 -142.35 82.32
N SER A 322 62.38 -142.01 83.60
CA SER A 322 62.29 -140.63 84.10
C SER A 322 63.41 -139.76 83.52
N ARG A 323 64.61 -140.32 83.34
CA ARG A 323 65.72 -139.66 82.65
C ARG A 323 65.43 -139.43 81.18
N GLN A 324 64.90 -140.44 80.49
CA GLN A 324 64.53 -140.30 79.09
C GLN A 324 63.40 -139.27 78.93
N TYR A 325 62.37 -139.33 79.76
CA TYR A 325 61.29 -138.34 79.78
C TYR A 325 61.80 -136.91 79.97
N CYS A 326 62.78 -136.68 80.85
CA CYS A 326 63.39 -135.36 80.98
C CYS A 326 64.10 -134.91 79.70
N ARG A 327 64.80 -135.83 79.02
CA ARG A 327 65.51 -135.58 77.76
C ARG A 327 64.60 -135.34 76.57
N ASP A 328 63.49 -136.07 76.49
CA ASP A 328 62.44 -135.88 75.48
C ASP A 328 61.79 -134.48 75.61
N HIS A 329 61.83 -133.89 76.82
CA HIS A 329 61.40 -132.52 77.12
C HIS A 329 62.55 -131.50 77.20
N GLY A 330 63.73 -131.82 76.63
CA GLY A 330 64.86 -130.88 76.51
C GLY A 330 65.69 -130.64 77.79
N ALA A 331 65.56 -131.49 78.80
CA ALA A 331 66.27 -131.42 80.08
C ALA A 331 67.08 -132.71 80.37
N ASP A 332 67.58 -132.87 81.59
CA ASP A 332 68.07 -134.15 82.14
C ASP A 332 67.68 -134.19 83.64
N LEU A 333 67.81 -135.33 84.32
CA LEU A 333 67.43 -135.42 85.74
C LEU A 333 68.26 -134.45 86.60
N ILE A 334 67.60 -133.84 87.60
CA ILE A 334 68.19 -132.70 88.30
C ILE A 334 69.45 -133.09 89.10
N ILE A 335 70.56 -132.43 88.77
CA ILE A 335 71.82 -132.52 89.50
C ILE A 335 71.80 -131.54 90.67
N ILE A 336 72.04 -132.03 91.89
CA ILE A 336 72.02 -131.24 93.13
C ILE A 336 73.45 -131.13 93.67
N LYS A 337 74.06 -129.95 93.52
CA LYS A 337 75.48 -129.67 93.86
C LYS A 337 75.67 -128.51 94.86
N SER A 338 74.57 -127.95 95.39
CA SER A 338 74.59 -126.94 96.44
C SER A 338 73.40 -127.12 97.37
N GLU A 339 73.58 -126.81 98.67
CA GLU A 339 72.51 -126.85 99.66
C GLU A 339 71.36 -125.91 99.33
N GLU A 340 71.63 -124.76 98.70
CA GLU A 340 70.61 -123.81 98.27
C GLU A 340 69.68 -124.46 97.24
N LYS A 341 70.25 -125.17 96.26
CA LYS A 341 69.46 -125.93 95.28
C LYS A 341 68.72 -127.09 95.93
N GLN A 342 69.32 -127.80 96.88
CA GLN A 342 68.66 -128.88 97.64
C GLN A 342 67.49 -128.36 98.49
N ARG A 343 67.69 -127.25 99.22
CA ARG A 343 66.64 -126.56 100.00
C ARG A 343 65.53 -126.01 99.11
N HIS A 344 65.86 -125.46 97.94
CA HIS A 344 64.85 -125.00 97.00
C HIS A 344 64.01 -126.18 96.48
N ILE A 345 64.64 -127.27 96.04
CA ILE A 345 63.94 -128.47 95.56
C ILE A 345 63.03 -129.07 96.65
N SER A 346 63.58 -129.36 97.84
CA SER A 346 62.82 -129.93 98.96
C SER A 346 61.67 -129.04 99.45
N SER A 347 61.70 -127.72 99.20
CA SER A 347 60.57 -126.83 99.52
C SER A 347 59.32 -127.09 98.67
N PHE A 348 59.44 -127.72 97.50
CA PHE A 348 58.31 -128.06 96.62
C PHE A 348 58.15 -129.57 96.33
N THR A 349 59.20 -130.39 96.41
CA THR A 349 59.10 -131.86 96.25
C THR A 349 58.69 -132.53 97.56
N LYS A 350 57.38 -132.69 97.77
CA LYS A 350 56.81 -133.37 98.95
C LYS A 350 56.81 -134.90 98.87
N GLU A 351 57.03 -135.44 97.67
CA GLU A 351 57.00 -136.88 97.37
C GLU A 351 58.37 -137.37 96.88
N ARG A 352 58.58 -138.68 96.85
CA ARG A 352 59.84 -139.28 96.38
C ARG A 352 59.98 -139.16 94.86
N VAL A 353 60.66 -138.12 94.42
CA VAL A 353 61.01 -137.89 93.01
C VAL A 353 62.34 -138.57 92.65
N TRP A 354 62.48 -139.02 91.40
CA TRP A 354 63.79 -139.42 90.87
C TRP A 354 64.65 -138.17 90.61
N ILE A 355 65.84 -138.14 91.20
CA ILE A 355 66.86 -137.13 90.96
C ILE A 355 68.00 -137.71 90.10
N GLY A 356 68.90 -136.86 89.62
CA GLY A 356 69.98 -137.28 88.72
C GLY A 356 71.08 -138.13 89.34
N LEU A 357 70.87 -138.73 90.52
CA LEU A 357 71.85 -139.55 91.24
C LEU A 357 71.54 -141.05 91.05
N SER A 358 72.55 -141.86 90.73
CA SER A 358 72.41 -143.33 90.65
C SER A 358 73.76 -144.04 90.77
N ASP A 359 73.74 -145.29 91.23
CA ASP A 359 74.86 -146.23 91.26
C ASP A 359 74.75 -147.32 90.17
N ARG A 360 73.81 -147.17 89.22
CA ARG A 360 73.48 -148.17 88.17
C ARG A 360 74.65 -148.68 87.31
N GLU A 361 75.73 -147.92 87.17
CA GLU A 361 76.92 -148.35 86.41
C GLU A 361 77.87 -149.25 87.22
N ASN A 362 77.89 -149.06 88.54
CA ASN A 362 78.78 -149.75 89.47
C ASN A 362 78.18 -149.63 90.87
N GLU A 363 77.60 -150.72 91.35
CA GLU A 363 76.92 -150.79 92.66
C GLU A 363 77.79 -150.21 93.80
N ALA A 364 77.15 -149.51 94.74
CA ALA A 364 77.78 -148.71 95.80
C ALA A 364 78.65 -147.49 95.35
N ASN A 365 78.74 -147.16 94.05
CA ASN A 365 79.43 -145.95 93.57
C ASN A 365 78.45 -144.94 92.94
N MET A 366 77.85 -144.11 93.79
CA MET A 366 76.85 -143.10 93.40
C MET A 366 77.45 -141.98 92.52
N LYS A 367 76.99 -141.90 91.27
CA LYS A 367 77.31 -140.83 90.30
C LYS A 367 76.08 -140.02 89.94
N TRP A 368 76.30 -138.75 89.60
CA TRP A 368 75.30 -137.91 88.94
C TRP A 368 75.19 -138.24 87.44
N VAL A 369 74.10 -137.82 86.80
CA VAL A 369 73.84 -137.97 85.36
C VAL A 369 74.88 -137.32 84.43
N ASP A 370 75.75 -136.45 84.96
CA ASP A 370 76.94 -135.89 84.28
C ASP A 370 78.24 -136.66 84.58
N ASN A 371 78.12 -137.88 85.10
CA ASN A 371 79.18 -138.79 85.54
C ASN A 371 80.06 -138.28 86.70
N SER A 372 79.74 -137.14 87.32
CA SER A 372 80.47 -136.67 88.50
C SER A 372 80.08 -137.46 89.77
N PRO A 373 81.05 -137.78 90.66
CA PRO A 373 80.78 -138.58 91.86
C PRO A 373 80.01 -137.78 92.92
N LEU A 374 79.26 -138.48 93.79
CA LEU A 374 78.65 -137.88 94.96
C LEU A 374 79.74 -137.37 95.93
N LYS A 375 79.64 -136.09 96.33
CA LYS A 375 80.56 -135.49 97.31
C LYS A 375 80.00 -135.62 98.73
N GLN A 376 80.82 -136.13 99.63
CA GLN A 376 80.48 -136.30 101.04
C GLN A 376 80.12 -134.94 101.67
N GLY A 377 78.90 -134.84 102.21
CA GLY A 377 78.28 -133.58 102.64
C GLY A 377 76.95 -133.28 101.91
N VAL A 378 76.72 -133.85 100.73
CA VAL A 378 75.42 -133.82 100.04
C VAL A 378 74.78 -135.21 100.15
N LEU A 379 74.05 -135.45 101.24
CA LEU A 379 73.19 -136.65 101.37
C LEU A 379 71.78 -136.32 100.85
N PRO A 380 71.10 -137.27 100.19
CA PRO A 380 69.77 -137.07 99.59
C PRO A 380 68.65 -136.90 100.63
#